data_AF-A0A7S2MG04-F1
#
_entry.id   AF-A0A7S2MG04-F1
#
_cell.length_a   1.000
_cell.length_b   1.000
_cell.length_c   1.000
_cell.angle_alpha   90.00
_cell.angle_beta   90.00
_cell.angle_gamma   90.00
#
_symmetry.space_group_name_H-M   'P 1'
#
loop_
_entity.id
_entity.type
_entity.pdbx_description
1 polymer ?
#
loop_
_entity_poly.entity_id
_entity_poly.type
_entity_poly.pdbx_seq_one_letter_code
_entity_poly.pdbx_strand_id
1 'polypeptide(L)'
;TARREEKSIQNSAEEARRLTQYSQKREVNYTMIFTRTLALIATAAISAPLASAFVPPATTLSRNALSAQKTSSIKAGEIGIIVEADVVPERMDEFLEMIENNAKGSRQEPGCLRFDVLQSNDDPNKFFFYEVYADADAAAFHREQPHFKPWTEFKESGGVSSSVSKKMTGVFLP
;
A
#
# COMPACT_ATOMS: atom_id res chain seq x y z
N THR A 1 13.16 -29.58 -36.92
CA THR A 1 11.82 -28.95 -36.75
C THR A 1 11.17 -29.46 -35.47
N ALA A 2 10.92 -30.77 -35.33
CA ALA A 2 10.35 -31.36 -34.09
C ALA A 2 11.10 -31.03 -32.78
N ARG A 3 12.44 -31.13 -32.76
CA ARG A 3 13.26 -30.84 -31.56
C ARG A 3 13.21 -29.37 -31.10
N ARG A 4 12.88 -28.44 -32.01
CA ARG A 4 12.76 -27.01 -31.73
C ARG A 4 11.38 -26.68 -31.14
N GLU A 5 10.35 -27.36 -31.63
CA GLU A 5 8.99 -27.28 -31.11
C GLU A 5 8.88 -27.88 -29.71
N GLU A 6 9.53 -29.03 -29.47
CA GLU A 6 9.57 -29.66 -28.15
C GLU A 6 10.22 -28.76 -27.09
N LYS A 7 11.32 -28.09 -27.44
CA LYS A 7 11.99 -27.13 -26.54
C LYS A 7 11.14 -25.88 -26.28
N SER A 8 10.37 -25.43 -27.28
CA SER A 8 9.44 -24.31 -27.12
C SER A 8 8.31 -24.66 -26.16
N ILE A 9 7.75 -25.86 -26.28
CA ILE A 9 6.67 -26.35 -25.42
C ILE A 9 7.18 -26.54 -23.99
N GLN A 10 8.39 -27.06 -23.81
CA GLN A 10 9.02 -27.20 -22.50
C GLN A 10 9.22 -25.85 -21.82
N ASN A 11 9.74 -24.84 -22.53
CA ASN A 11 9.94 -23.51 -22.00
C ASN A 11 8.62 -22.85 -21.58
N SER A 12 7.57 -22.94 -22.41
CA SER A 12 6.24 -22.41 -22.07
C SER A 12 5.60 -23.13 -20.88
N ALA A 13 5.83 -24.44 -20.75
CA ALA A 13 5.35 -25.22 -19.61
C ALA A 13 6.08 -24.86 -18.30
N GLU A 14 7.38 -24.54 -18.39
CA GLU A 14 8.18 -24.10 -17.25
C GLU A 14 7.79 -22.69 -16.79
N GLU A 15 7.54 -21.79 -17.73
CA GLU A 15 7.02 -20.44 -17.46
C GLU A 15 5.63 -20.47 -16.83
N ALA A 16 4.72 -21.31 -17.36
CA ALA A 16 3.39 -21.51 -16.77
C ALA A 16 3.46 -22.08 -15.34
N ARG A 17 4.41 -22.98 -15.06
CA ARG A 17 4.66 -23.49 -13.69
C ARG A 17 5.19 -22.39 -12.78
N ARG A 18 6.08 -21.54 -13.27
CA ARG A 18 6.64 -20.41 -12.51
C ARG A 18 5.56 -19.39 -12.13
N LEU A 19 4.69 -19.03 -13.07
CA LEU A 19 3.56 -18.13 -12.84
C LEU A 19 2.53 -18.74 -11.87
N THR A 20 2.28 -20.05 -11.99
CA THR A 20 1.39 -20.77 -11.07
C THR A 20 1.97 -20.82 -9.65
N GLN A 21 3.27 -21.08 -9.51
CA GLN A 21 3.97 -21.11 -8.22
C GLN A 21 4.02 -19.71 -7.58
N TYR A 22 4.24 -18.67 -8.37
CA TYR A 22 4.16 -17.27 -7.92
C TYR A 22 2.75 -16.92 -7.45
N SER A 23 1.71 -17.32 -8.19
CA SER A 23 0.32 -17.12 -7.80
C SER A 23 -0.07 -17.91 -6.53
N GLN A 24 0.41 -19.15 -6.36
CA GLN A 24 0.16 -19.94 -5.15
C GLN A 24 0.86 -19.37 -3.91
N LYS A 25 2.07 -18.82 -4.03
CA LYS A 25 2.71 -18.08 -2.93
C LYS A 25 1.88 -16.88 -2.47
N ARG A 26 1.05 -16.27 -3.33
CA ARG A 26 0.11 -15.19 -2.95
C ARG A 26 -1.04 -15.68 -2.07
N GLU A 27 -1.60 -16.87 -2.31
CA GLU A 27 -2.73 -17.44 -1.54
C GLU A 27 -2.34 -17.81 -0.09
N VAL A 28 -1.13 -18.32 0.12
CA VAL A 28 -0.67 -18.71 1.47
C VAL A 28 -0.48 -17.50 2.39
N ASN A 29 -0.11 -16.34 1.84
CA ASN A 29 0.07 -15.10 2.61
C ASN A 29 -1.26 -14.44 3.01
N TYR A 30 -2.35 -14.63 2.26
CA TYR A 30 -3.67 -14.10 2.63
C TYR A 30 -4.31 -14.91 3.77
N THR A 31 -4.13 -16.23 3.76
CA THR A 31 -4.74 -17.12 4.76
C THR A 31 -4.07 -17.00 6.13
N MET A 32 -2.78 -16.61 6.19
CA MET A 32 -2.04 -16.49 7.45
C MET A 32 -2.31 -15.17 8.21
N ILE A 33 -2.97 -14.18 7.60
CA ILE A 33 -3.28 -12.87 8.22
C ILE A 33 -4.70 -12.82 8.81
N PHE A 34 -5.58 -13.80 8.56
CA PHE A 34 -7.00 -13.73 8.96
C PHE A 34 -7.44 -14.58 10.17
N THR A 35 -6.55 -15.28 10.89
CA THR A 35 -6.96 -16.13 12.03
C THR A 35 -6.37 -15.74 13.40
N ARG A 36 -5.94 -14.50 13.61
CA ARG A 36 -5.28 -14.09 14.88
C ARG A 36 -5.89 -12.95 15.70
N THR A 37 -7.17 -12.63 15.53
CA THR A 37 -7.85 -11.65 16.41
C THR A 37 -9.33 -11.96 16.57
N LEU A 38 -9.68 -12.87 17.49
CA LEU A 38 -11.02 -12.97 18.09
C LEU A 38 -10.94 -13.81 19.37
N ALA A 39 -10.55 -13.18 20.48
CA ALA A 39 -10.81 -13.69 21.83
C ALA A 39 -10.75 -12.51 22.82
N LEU A 40 -11.87 -11.79 22.97
CA LEU A 40 -12.04 -10.82 24.04
C LEU A 40 -13.49 -10.89 24.57
N ILE A 41 -13.59 -11.51 25.74
CA ILE A 41 -14.44 -11.18 26.91
C ILE A 41 -15.94 -11.01 26.66
N ALA A 42 -16.73 -11.99 27.12
CA ALA A 42 -18.14 -11.79 27.44
C ALA A 42 -18.57 -12.72 28.59
N THR A 43 -18.70 -12.19 29.81
CA THR A 43 -19.75 -12.57 30.77
C THR A 43 -19.83 -11.53 31.89
N ALA A 44 -20.84 -10.67 31.84
CA ALA A 44 -21.43 -10.07 33.03
C ALA A 44 -22.87 -9.65 32.70
N ALA A 45 -23.85 -10.40 33.19
CA ALA A 45 -25.26 -10.04 33.15
C ALA A 45 -25.87 -10.32 34.52
N ILE A 46 -26.20 -9.28 35.27
CA ILE A 46 -27.07 -9.37 36.45
C ILE A 46 -27.99 -8.14 36.49
N SER A 47 -29.29 -8.43 36.30
CA SER A 47 -30.51 -7.90 36.93
C SER A 47 -30.80 -6.38 37.01
N ALA A 48 -32.00 -6.04 36.51
CA ALA A 48 -32.73 -4.76 36.60
C ALA A 48 -33.20 -4.40 38.05
N PRO A 49 -33.86 -3.23 38.32
CA PRO A 49 -35.25 -2.98 37.89
C PRO A 49 -35.61 -1.53 37.47
N LEU A 50 -36.81 -1.42 36.88
CA LEU A 50 -37.52 -0.20 36.45
C LEU A 50 -37.70 0.83 37.58
N ALA A 51 -37.48 2.10 37.27
CA ALA A 51 -37.99 3.22 38.06
C ALA A 51 -38.64 4.28 37.15
N SER A 52 -39.92 4.51 37.47
CA SER A 52 -40.83 5.62 37.20
C SER A 52 -40.37 6.79 36.32
N ALA A 53 -41.25 7.10 35.36
CA ALA A 53 -41.29 8.32 34.58
C ALA A 53 -41.16 9.60 35.43
N PHE A 54 -40.23 10.46 35.04
CA PHE A 54 -40.25 11.88 35.35
C PHE A 54 -39.98 12.64 34.05
N VAL A 55 -41.01 13.33 33.55
CA VAL A 55 -40.94 14.18 32.36
C VAL A 55 -40.65 15.61 32.82
N PRO A 56 -39.47 16.19 32.53
CA PRO A 56 -39.24 17.62 32.76
C PRO A 56 -39.86 18.46 31.62
N PRO A 57 -40.28 19.71 31.91
CA PRO A 57 -40.93 20.58 30.94
C PRO A 57 -39.92 21.15 29.93
N ALA A 58 -40.44 21.46 28.74
CA ALA A 58 -39.72 21.94 27.58
C ALA A 58 -38.70 23.05 27.87
N THR A 59 -37.41 22.71 27.77
CA THR A 59 -36.33 23.67 27.69
C THR A 59 -36.14 24.07 26.22
N THR A 60 -36.40 25.34 25.98
CA THR A 60 -36.02 26.18 24.83
C THR A 60 -34.96 25.56 23.91
N LEU A 61 -35.32 25.31 22.64
CA LEU A 61 -34.36 24.97 21.60
C LEU A 61 -33.37 26.13 21.43
N SER A 62 -32.22 26.02 22.09
CA SER A 62 -31.05 26.83 21.78
C SER A 62 -30.61 26.46 20.36
N ARG A 63 -30.60 27.48 19.49
CA ARG A 63 -30.35 27.39 18.04
C ARG A 63 -28.90 27.04 17.68
N ASN A 64 -28.08 26.59 18.63
CA ASN A 64 -26.65 26.35 18.45
C ASN A 64 -26.26 24.93 18.87
N ALA A 65 -26.66 23.96 18.05
CA ALA A 65 -26.00 22.66 18.00
C ALA A 65 -25.74 22.28 16.54
N LEU A 66 -25.19 23.23 15.76
CA LEU A 66 -24.26 22.82 14.73
C LEU A 66 -23.07 22.24 15.49
N SER A 67 -23.07 20.92 15.63
CA SER A 67 -21.89 20.11 15.90
C SER A 67 -20.73 20.76 15.17
N ALA A 68 -19.81 21.38 15.93
CA ALA A 68 -18.52 21.78 15.44
C ALA A 68 -17.88 20.51 14.89
N GLN A 69 -18.03 20.28 13.58
CA GLN A 69 -17.14 19.40 12.86
C GLN A 69 -15.76 19.95 13.17
N LYS A 70 -15.02 19.20 13.98
CA LYS A 70 -13.59 19.35 14.13
C LYS A 70 -13.03 19.14 12.74
N THR A 71 -12.97 20.21 11.94
CA THR A 71 -12.25 20.22 10.68
C THR A 71 -10.82 19.90 11.07
N SER A 72 -10.42 18.64 10.88
CA SER A 72 -9.04 18.24 11.08
C SER A 72 -8.20 19.21 10.27
N SER A 73 -7.41 20.05 10.96
CA SER A 73 -6.53 20.98 10.28
C SER A 73 -5.65 20.16 9.35
N ILE A 74 -5.76 20.41 8.05
CA ILE A 74 -4.86 19.82 7.05
C ILE A 74 -3.44 20.13 7.52
N LYS A 75 -2.68 19.11 7.95
CA LYS A 75 -1.26 19.30 8.23
C LYS A 75 -0.57 19.52 6.89
N ALA A 76 -0.37 20.79 6.53
CA ALA A 76 0.22 21.23 5.28
C ALA A 76 1.73 20.89 5.11
N GLY A 77 2.22 19.84 5.78
CA GLY A 77 3.63 19.43 5.76
C GLY A 77 3.90 18.17 4.95
N GLU A 78 3.00 17.19 4.97
CA GLU A 78 3.28 15.87 4.43
C GLU A 78 3.30 15.88 2.90
N ILE A 79 4.17 15.07 2.31
CA ILE A 79 4.36 14.97 0.86
C ILE A 79 3.90 13.59 0.42
N GLY A 80 2.94 13.55 -0.50
CA GLY A 80 2.54 12.34 -1.22
C GLY A 80 3.25 12.26 -2.56
N ILE A 81 3.70 11.06 -2.93
CA ILE A 81 4.23 10.77 -4.25
C ILE A 81 3.54 9.50 -4.77
N ILE A 82 3.04 9.58 -5.99
CA ILE A 82 2.58 8.42 -6.75
C ILE A 82 3.53 8.25 -7.93
N VAL A 83 4.18 7.10 -7.99
CA VAL A 83 4.98 6.69 -9.15
C VAL A 83 4.19 5.65 -9.91
N GLU A 84 4.00 5.85 -11.21
CA GLU A 84 3.55 4.82 -12.14
C GLU A 84 4.77 4.29 -12.89
N ALA A 85 4.88 2.97 -13.04
CA ALA A 85 5.96 2.33 -13.76
C ALA A 85 5.43 1.16 -14.59
N ASP A 86 5.71 1.20 -15.90
CA ASP A 86 5.45 0.08 -16.80
C ASP A 86 6.75 -0.72 -16.94
N VAL A 87 6.82 -1.87 -16.29
CA VAL A 87 8.01 -2.72 -16.19
C VAL A 87 8.14 -3.59 -17.43
N VAL A 88 9.36 -3.73 -17.95
CA VAL A 88 9.63 -4.65 -19.06
C VAL A 88 9.47 -6.09 -18.57
N PRO A 89 8.58 -6.93 -19.17
CA PRO A 89 8.24 -8.25 -18.65
C PRO A 89 9.45 -9.17 -18.44
N GLU A 90 10.43 -9.10 -19.33
CA GLU A 90 11.65 -9.92 -19.30
C GLU A 90 12.56 -9.60 -18.09
N ARG A 91 12.33 -8.47 -17.42
CA ARG A 91 13.10 -8.00 -16.26
C ARG A 91 12.27 -7.99 -14.97
N MET A 92 11.12 -8.66 -14.94
CA MET A 92 10.21 -8.67 -13.78
C MET A 92 10.88 -9.20 -12.50
N ASP A 93 11.69 -10.24 -12.58
CA ASP A 93 12.35 -10.80 -11.39
C ASP A 93 13.34 -9.80 -10.77
N GLU A 94 14.14 -9.16 -11.61
CA GLU A 94 15.10 -8.12 -11.22
C GLU A 94 14.35 -6.93 -10.58
N PHE A 95 13.24 -6.52 -11.19
CA PHE A 95 12.38 -5.47 -10.66
C PHE A 95 11.86 -5.83 -9.26
N LEU A 96 11.28 -7.03 -9.09
CA LEU A 96 10.67 -7.45 -7.82
C LEU A 96 11.70 -7.52 -6.69
N GLU A 97 12.88 -8.07 -6.96
CA GLU A 97 13.97 -8.14 -5.98
C GLU A 97 14.44 -6.74 -5.55
N MET A 98 14.69 -5.87 -6.53
CA MET A 98 15.17 -4.52 -6.28
C MET A 98 14.13 -3.67 -5.56
N ILE A 99 12.86 -3.70 -6.00
CA ILE A 99 11.81 -2.85 -5.43
C ILE A 99 11.41 -3.32 -4.03
N GLU A 100 11.49 -4.62 -3.74
CA GLU A 100 11.30 -5.14 -2.38
C GLU A 100 12.37 -4.59 -1.43
N ASN A 101 13.64 -4.55 -1.85
CA ASN A 101 14.73 -3.97 -1.07
C ASN A 101 14.56 -2.46 -0.89
N ASN A 102 14.16 -1.75 -1.95
CA ASN A 102 13.86 -0.31 -1.87
C ASN A 102 12.75 -0.05 -0.84
N ALA A 103 11.60 -0.74 -0.95
CA ALA A 103 10.48 -0.56 -0.03
C ALA A 103 10.83 -0.90 1.42
N LYS A 104 11.61 -1.96 1.66
CA LYS A 104 12.08 -2.32 3.01
C LYS A 104 13.01 -1.26 3.59
N GLY A 105 13.91 -0.71 2.77
CA GLY A 105 14.81 0.38 3.17
C GLY A 105 14.03 1.66 3.48
N SER A 106 13.13 2.08 2.59
CA SER A 106 12.33 3.28 2.74
C SER A 106 11.51 3.30 4.01
N ARG A 107 10.86 2.19 4.37
CA ARG A 107 10.05 2.09 5.60
C ARG A 107 10.87 2.25 6.89
N GLN A 108 12.19 2.14 6.83
CA GLN A 108 13.08 2.37 7.97
C GLN A 108 13.60 3.81 8.03
N GLU A 109 13.36 4.62 7.00
CA GLU A 109 13.83 5.99 6.95
C GLU A 109 13.07 6.89 7.93
N PRO A 110 13.76 7.81 8.62
CA PRO A 110 13.09 8.82 9.42
C PRO A 110 12.23 9.72 8.53
N GLY A 111 10.93 9.76 8.82
CA GLY A 111 9.99 10.60 8.07
C GLY A 111 9.37 9.91 6.85
N CYS A 112 9.71 8.66 6.53
CA CYS A 112 8.88 7.85 5.63
C CYS A 112 7.66 7.34 6.41
N LEU A 113 6.48 7.87 6.08
CA LEU A 113 5.22 7.49 6.71
C LEU A 113 4.57 6.31 6.00
N ARG A 114 4.84 6.16 4.69
CA ARG A 114 4.31 5.06 3.88
C ARG A 114 5.18 4.83 2.65
N PHE A 115 5.33 3.56 2.29
CA PHE A 115 5.93 3.15 1.02
C PHE A 115 5.30 1.83 0.60
N ASP A 116 4.28 1.90 -0.22
CA ASP A 116 3.57 0.73 -0.74
C ASP A 116 3.86 0.54 -2.22
N VAL A 117 4.11 -0.70 -2.61
CA VAL A 117 4.29 -1.10 -4.02
C VAL A 117 3.06 -1.92 -4.39
N LEU A 118 2.33 -1.46 -5.39
CA LEU A 118 1.04 -2.01 -5.82
C LEU A 118 1.16 -2.45 -7.27
N GLN A 119 0.61 -3.61 -7.60
CA GLN A 119 0.48 -4.08 -8.98
C GLN A 119 -0.91 -3.72 -9.51
N SER A 120 -1.02 -3.32 -10.78
CA SER A 120 -2.33 -3.14 -11.42
C SER A 120 -3.07 -4.48 -11.53
N ASN A 121 -4.39 -4.47 -11.35
CA ASN A 121 -5.22 -5.64 -11.63
C ASN A 121 -5.44 -5.83 -13.14
N ASP A 122 -5.32 -4.76 -13.93
CA ASP A 122 -5.58 -4.79 -15.37
C ASP A 122 -4.33 -5.11 -16.20
N ASP A 123 -3.14 -4.87 -15.64
CA ASP A 123 -1.85 -5.11 -16.29
C ASP A 123 -0.80 -5.61 -15.29
N PRO A 124 -0.34 -6.87 -15.38
CA PRO A 124 0.64 -7.42 -14.46
C PRO A 124 2.02 -6.74 -14.54
N ASN A 125 2.30 -5.99 -15.60
CA ASN A 125 3.57 -5.28 -15.77
C ASN A 125 3.52 -3.84 -15.28
N LYS A 126 2.33 -3.35 -14.90
CA LYS A 126 2.15 -1.99 -14.40
C LYS A 126 2.15 -1.97 -12.87
N PHE A 127 3.03 -1.15 -12.31
CA PHE A 127 3.20 -0.96 -10.87
C PHE A 127 3.01 0.49 -10.46
N PHE A 128 2.55 0.66 -9.21
CA PHE A 128 2.35 1.94 -8.56
C PHE A 128 3.11 1.98 -7.24
N PHE A 129 3.88 3.04 -7.01
CA PHE A 129 4.49 3.29 -5.71
C PHE A 129 3.71 4.40 -5.04
N TYR A 130 3.14 4.09 -3.88
CA TYR A 130 2.46 5.06 -3.03
C TYR A 130 3.37 5.40 -1.86
N GLU A 131 3.98 6.56 -1.96
CA GLU A 131 4.97 7.04 -1.01
C GLU A 131 4.41 8.25 -0.25
N VAL A 132 4.59 8.26 1.06
CA VAL A 132 4.21 9.37 1.91
C VAL A 132 5.37 9.71 2.82
N TYR A 133 5.75 10.99 2.83
CA TYR A 133 6.81 11.52 3.66
C TYR A 133 6.28 12.63 4.58
N ALA A 134 6.91 12.80 5.73
CA ALA A 134 6.55 13.80 6.73
C ALA A 134 6.68 15.23 6.19
N ASP A 135 7.66 15.45 5.31
CA ASP A 135 7.97 16.73 4.68
C ASP A 135 8.79 16.56 3.39
N ALA A 136 9.18 17.68 2.78
CA ALA A 136 9.97 17.69 1.56
C ALA A 136 11.42 17.21 1.77
N ASP A 137 11.98 17.40 2.97
CA ASP A 137 13.35 17.02 3.30
C ASP A 137 13.46 15.51 3.48
N ALA A 138 12.46 14.88 4.11
CA ALA A 138 12.34 13.42 4.19
C ALA A 138 12.23 12.80 2.79
N ALA A 139 11.46 13.41 1.88
CA ALA A 139 11.38 12.94 0.50
C ALA A 139 12.70 13.14 -0.28
N ALA A 140 13.48 14.18 0.03
CA ALA A 140 14.80 14.39 -0.56
C ALA A 140 15.81 13.36 -0.03
N PHE A 141 15.83 13.15 1.29
CA PHE A 141 16.64 12.16 1.98
C PHE A 141 16.46 10.76 1.39
N HIS A 142 15.22 10.35 1.11
CA HIS A 142 14.91 9.09 0.44
C HIS A 142 15.72 8.87 -0.84
N ARG A 143 15.82 9.90 -1.69
CA ARG A 143 16.51 9.82 -3.00
C ARG A 143 18.02 9.68 -2.89
N GLU A 144 18.58 9.96 -1.71
CA GLU A 144 20.02 9.85 -1.43
C GLU A 144 20.38 8.49 -0.85
N GLN A 145 19.40 7.66 -0.50
CA GLN A 145 19.65 6.39 0.18
C GLN A 145 20.22 5.31 -0.76
N PRO A 146 21.08 4.41 -0.25
CA PRO A 146 21.65 3.32 -1.05
C PRO A 146 20.60 2.41 -1.70
N HIS A 147 19.47 2.17 -1.03
CA HIS A 147 18.39 1.32 -1.54
C HIS A 147 17.54 1.99 -2.64
N PHE A 148 17.60 3.32 -2.79
CA PHE A 148 16.96 4.04 -3.89
C PHE A 148 17.77 3.95 -5.19
N LYS A 149 19.10 3.89 -5.09
CA LYS A 149 20.01 3.90 -6.25
C LYS A 149 19.68 2.80 -7.29
N PRO A 150 19.44 1.53 -6.90
CA PRO A 150 19.04 0.48 -7.84
C PRO A 150 17.79 0.81 -8.66
N TRP A 151 16.82 1.55 -8.11
CA TRP A 151 15.64 1.97 -8.87
C TRP A 151 16.00 2.92 -10.02
N THR A 152 16.92 3.85 -9.76
CA THR A 152 17.42 4.77 -10.80
C THR A 152 18.16 4.01 -11.90
N GLU A 153 19.07 3.11 -11.52
CA GLU A 153 19.84 2.30 -12.47
C GLU A 153 18.94 1.34 -13.27
N PHE A 154 17.93 0.75 -12.64
CA PHE A 154 16.95 -0.10 -13.30
C PHE A 154 16.18 0.66 -14.39
N LYS A 155 15.75 1.89 -14.11
CA LYS A 155 15.09 2.74 -15.12
C LYS A 155 16.03 3.11 -16.27
N GLU A 156 17.24 3.56 -15.95
CA GLU A 156 18.23 4.01 -16.95
C GLU A 156 18.70 2.87 -17.87
N SER A 157 18.75 1.66 -17.35
CA SER A 157 19.06 0.45 -18.12
C SER A 157 17.87 -0.06 -18.97
N GLY A 158 16.75 0.66 -19.02
CA GLY A 158 15.56 0.27 -19.78
C GLY A 158 14.73 -0.82 -19.12
N GLY A 159 14.77 -0.93 -17.79
CA GLY A 159 13.94 -1.87 -17.03
C GLY A 159 12.46 -1.50 -17.01
N VAL A 160 12.15 -0.26 -17.36
CA VAL A 160 10.79 0.25 -17.56
C VAL A 160 10.63 0.82 -18.96
N SER A 161 9.48 0.59 -19.59
CA SER A 161 9.11 1.27 -20.84
C SER A 161 8.57 2.67 -20.58
N SER A 162 8.02 2.91 -19.39
CA SER A 162 7.57 4.23 -18.96
C SER A 162 7.67 4.37 -17.43
N SER A 163 7.95 5.58 -16.94
CA SER A 163 7.82 5.91 -15.53
C SER A 163 7.41 7.36 -15.34
N VAL A 164 6.33 7.58 -14.58
CA VAL A 164 5.75 8.91 -14.34
C VAL A 164 5.59 9.10 -12.84
N SER A 165 6.09 10.21 -12.31
CA SER A 165 5.94 10.55 -10.89
C SER A 165 5.06 11.79 -10.75
N LYS A 166 4.07 11.73 -9.86
CA LYS A 166 3.25 12.88 -9.45
C LYS A 166 3.56 13.17 -7.99
N LYS A 167 3.94 14.41 -7.69
CA LYS A 167 4.12 14.90 -6.33
C LYS A 167 2.89 15.71 -5.94
N MET A 168 2.39 15.50 -4.73
CA MET A 168 1.24 16.22 -4.19
C MET A 168 1.48 16.60 -2.73
N THR A 169 0.84 17.68 -2.29
CA THR A 169 0.74 17.97 -0.86
C THR A 169 -0.22 16.97 -0.24
N GLY A 170 0.23 16.30 0.82
CA GLY A 170 -0.53 15.34 1.59
C GLY A 170 -1.73 15.98 2.26
N VAL A 171 -2.92 15.56 1.87
CA VAL A 171 -4.16 15.82 2.61
C VAL A 171 -4.62 14.47 3.15
N PHE A 172 -3.91 13.97 4.15
CA PHE A 172 -4.23 12.69 4.78
C PHE A 172 -5.34 12.91 5.80
N LEU A 173 -6.56 12.55 5.39
CA LEU A 173 -7.74 12.65 6.24
C LEU A 173 -7.65 11.60 7.36
N PRO A 174 -8.09 11.94 8.59
CA PRO A 174 -8.07 11.05 9.74
C PRO A 174 -9.00 9.84 9.60
#